data_AF-A0A6E8V9L8-F1
#
_entry.id   AF-A0A6E8V9L8-F1
#
_cell.length_a   1.000
_cell.length_b   1.000
_cell.length_c   1.000
_cell.angle_alpha   90.00
_cell.angle_beta   90.00
_cell.angle_gamma   90.00
#
_symmetry.space_group_name_H-M   'P 1'
#
loop_
_entity.id
_entity.type
_entity.pdbx_description
1 polymer ?
#
loop_
_entity_poly.entity_id
_entity_poly.type
_entity_poly.pdbx_seq_one_letter_code
_entity_poly.pdbx_strand_id
1 'polypeptide(L)'
;MYTFSNHPIGLLPMEQNYDPSKPSISEFFAGRDVFITGGTGFMGKVLIEKLLRSCSKLSNIFLLIREKKQKTIMERINEIKNLPLFDKLRNEQSELLDKMIPIQGDVSLLALGLSQDDIDRMYNVSVIFHVAASVRFDDPLKTAILLNTRGTCELIRFAKQLPALRVLMHVSSTYSNPDRYVIEEEMYPAYANWRDAIRIAETFDEQTIDVFAPKYMGFLPNTYVFTKSLAEHVVNEHKDRLPIILFRPSIVISSMKDPIPGWMDNFNGPVGLLVGCGIGICRTMYCDPNNIADFTPVDVCIKAMIVAAWKRGTEPDQ
;
A
#
# COMPACT_ATOMS: atom_id res chain seq x y z
N MET A 1 -2.62 22.94 12.60
CA MET A 1 -3.50 21.94 13.23
C MET A 1 -4.87 22.12 12.58
N TYR A 2 -5.22 21.27 11.60
CA TYR A 2 -6.51 21.32 10.90
C TYR A 2 -7.27 20.06 11.27
N THR A 3 -8.23 20.21 12.18
CA THR A 3 -9.22 19.20 12.55
C THR A 3 -10.21 19.04 11.39
N PHE A 4 -10.30 17.84 10.81
CA PHE A 4 -11.44 17.49 9.97
C PHE A 4 -12.65 17.28 10.89
N SER A 5 -13.53 18.27 10.96
CA SER A 5 -14.72 18.26 11.82
C SER A 5 -15.76 17.26 11.33
N ASN A 6 -16.33 16.50 12.27
CA ASN A 6 -17.56 15.72 12.15
C ASN A 6 -18.77 16.62 11.79
N HIS A 7 -18.90 17.06 10.53
CA HIS A 7 -20.06 17.80 10.08
C HIS A 7 -21.16 16.86 9.53
N PRO A 8 -22.45 16.99 9.95
CA PRO A 8 -23.53 16.07 9.59
C PRO A 8 -24.07 16.20 8.16
N ILE A 9 -23.42 16.99 7.31
CA ILE A 9 -23.84 17.23 5.93
C ILE A 9 -22.61 16.96 5.06
N GLY A 10 -22.68 15.85 4.31
CA GLY A 10 -21.61 15.42 3.42
C GLY A 10 -21.23 16.51 2.42
N LEU A 11 -19.92 16.57 2.15
CA LEU A 11 -19.24 17.48 1.23
C LEU A 11 -19.22 18.94 1.69
N LEU A 12 -18.06 19.37 2.20
CA LEU A 12 -17.69 20.78 2.26
C LEU A 12 -17.97 21.42 0.88
N PRO A 13 -18.47 22.67 0.81
CA PRO A 13 -18.63 23.36 -0.45
C PRO A 13 -17.28 23.38 -1.19
N MET A 14 -17.25 22.89 -2.44
CA MET A 14 -16.03 22.74 -3.25
C MET A 14 -15.20 24.04 -3.39
N GLU A 15 -15.81 25.20 -3.17
CA GLU A 15 -15.19 26.50 -3.40
C GLU A 15 -14.22 26.95 -2.29
N GLN A 16 -14.21 26.34 -1.10
CA GLN A 16 -13.39 26.85 0.02
C GLN A 16 -11.97 26.26 0.14
N ASN A 17 -11.57 25.30 -0.72
CA ASN A 17 -10.26 24.65 -0.63
C ASN A 17 -9.39 24.78 -1.90
N TYR A 18 -9.80 25.60 -2.88
CA TYR A 18 -8.97 25.86 -4.06
C TYR A 18 -7.95 26.95 -3.74
N ASP A 19 -6.71 26.54 -3.51
CA ASP A 19 -5.56 27.42 -3.40
C ASP A 19 -4.90 27.53 -4.79
N PRO A 20 -5.09 28.64 -5.54
CA PRO A 20 -4.52 28.80 -6.87
C PRO A 20 -2.98 28.85 -6.88
N SER A 21 -2.35 29.02 -5.71
CA SER A 21 -0.89 28.97 -5.59
C SER A 21 -0.33 27.55 -5.59
N LYS A 22 -1.18 26.54 -5.34
CA LYS A 22 -0.78 25.13 -5.34
C LYS A 22 -1.01 24.51 -6.72
N PRO A 23 -0.07 23.66 -7.19
CA PRO A 23 -0.30 22.91 -8.42
C PRO A 23 -1.49 21.98 -8.24
N SER A 24 -2.23 21.70 -9.30
CA SER A 24 -3.19 20.60 -9.32
C SER A 24 -2.50 19.26 -9.08
N ILE A 25 -3.27 18.21 -8.77
CA ILE A 25 -2.73 16.85 -8.59
C ILE A 25 -1.93 16.41 -9.83
N SER A 26 -2.48 16.65 -11.03
CA SER A 26 -1.81 16.26 -12.28
C SER A 26 -0.51 17.01 -12.51
N GLU A 27 -0.46 18.31 -12.18
CA GLU A 27 0.75 19.14 -12.27
C GLU A 27 1.81 18.74 -11.23
N PHE A 28 1.39 18.35 -10.02
CA PHE A 28 2.32 17.82 -9.02
C PHE A 28 2.99 16.54 -9.51
N PHE A 29 2.28 15.62 -10.16
CA PHE A 29 2.92 14.39 -10.68
C PHE A 29 3.67 14.62 -11.99
N ALA A 30 3.46 15.74 -12.69
CA ALA A 30 4.10 16.01 -13.98
C ALA A 30 5.64 15.99 -13.87
N GLY A 31 6.29 15.24 -14.78
CA GLY A 31 7.75 15.10 -14.83
C GLY A 31 8.38 14.32 -13.68
N ARG A 32 7.60 13.84 -12.69
CA ARG A 32 8.12 13.09 -11.55
C ARG A 32 8.13 11.59 -11.82
N ASP A 33 9.14 10.93 -11.28
CA ASP A 33 9.22 9.47 -11.22
C ASP A 33 8.57 8.96 -9.92
N VAL A 34 7.80 7.88 -10.05
CA VAL A 34 7.09 7.22 -8.96
C VAL A 34 7.63 5.81 -8.77
N PHE A 35 7.89 5.39 -7.54
CA PHE A 35 8.25 4.01 -7.21
C PHE A 35 7.15 3.34 -6.41
N ILE A 36 6.70 2.16 -6.85
CA ILE A 36 5.63 1.40 -6.22
C ILE A 36 6.12 0.00 -5.88
N THR A 37 6.07 -0.33 -4.60
CA THR A 37 6.16 -1.72 -4.16
C THR A 37 4.75 -2.31 -4.04
N GLY A 38 4.59 -3.59 -4.35
CA GLY A 38 3.27 -4.22 -4.34
C GLY A 38 2.40 -3.82 -5.54
N GLY A 39 3.00 -3.27 -6.60
CA GLY A 39 2.32 -2.89 -7.84
C GLY A 39 1.58 -4.03 -8.54
N THR A 40 1.98 -5.28 -8.28
CA THR A 40 1.28 -6.47 -8.82
C THR A 40 0.09 -6.93 -7.97
N GLY A 41 -0.15 -6.31 -6.82
CA GLY A 41 -1.30 -6.58 -5.95
C GLY A 41 -2.53 -5.76 -6.35
N PHE A 42 -3.67 -6.06 -5.73
CA PHE A 42 -4.96 -5.45 -6.03
C PHE A 42 -4.94 -3.91 -6.00
N MET A 43 -4.60 -3.32 -4.85
CA MET A 43 -4.49 -1.86 -4.70
C MET A 43 -3.42 -1.27 -5.63
N GLY A 44 -2.28 -1.95 -5.77
CA GLY A 44 -1.18 -1.51 -6.63
C GLY A 44 -1.60 -1.34 -8.09
N LYS A 45 -2.34 -2.30 -8.65
CA LYS A 45 -2.85 -2.22 -10.03
C LYS A 45 -3.79 -1.05 -10.23
N VAL A 46 -4.73 -0.84 -9.31
CA VAL A 46 -5.69 0.29 -9.37
C VAL A 46 -4.96 1.63 -9.22
N LEU A 47 -3.95 1.70 -8.35
CA LEU A 47 -3.10 2.88 -8.20
C LEU A 47 -2.36 3.23 -9.51
N ILE A 48 -1.75 2.23 -10.14
CA ILE A 48 -1.02 2.41 -11.41
C ILE A 48 -1.98 2.90 -12.50
N GLU A 49 -3.11 2.22 -12.70
CA GLU A 49 -4.12 2.63 -13.69
C GLU A 49 -4.56 4.08 -13.46
N LYS A 50 -4.87 4.42 -12.20
CA LYS A 50 -5.38 5.74 -11.86
C LYS A 50 -4.35 6.84 -12.09
N LEU A 51 -3.09 6.59 -11.73
CA LEU A 51 -1.97 7.51 -11.95
C LEU A 51 -1.74 7.73 -13.44
N LEU A 52 -1.67 6.66 -14.24
CA LEU A 52 -1.48 6.78 -15.69
C LEU A 52 -2.60 7.58 -16.34
N ARG A 53 -3.87 7.27 -16.02
CA ARG A 53 -5.02 7.94 -16.64
C ARG A 53 -5.22 9.38 -16.18
N SER A 54 -4.95 9.69 -14.91
CA SER A 54 -5.27 11.01 -14.33
C SER A 54 -4.06 11.95 -14.24
N CYS A 55 -2.84 11.39 -14.22
CA CYS A 55 -1.58 12.09 -14.09
C CYS A 55 -0.65 11.73 -15.26
N SER A 56 -1.17 11.73 -16.49
CA SER A 56 -0.49 11.24 -17.70
C SER A 56 0.83 11.94 -18.01
N LYS A 57 1.09 13.12 -17.43
CA LYS A 57 2.36 13.86 -17.56
C LYS A 57 3.47 13.38 -16.62
N LEU A 58 3.24 12.41 -15.73
CA LEU A 58 4.31 11.77 -14.95
C LEU A 58 5.36 11.15 -15.88
N SER A 59 6.58 11.02 -15.39
CA SER A 59 7.71 10.50 -16.17
C SER A 59 7.62 8.97 -16.25
N ASN A 60 8.04 8.28 -15.18
CA ASN A 60 7.98 6.83 -15.08
C ASN A 60 7.30 6.36 -13.80
N ILE A 61 6.74 5.15 -13.84
CA ILE A 61 6.30 4.38 -12.68
C ILE A 61 7.19 3.13 -12.60
N PHE A 62 8.16 3.16 -11.69
CA PHE A 62 9.00 2.02 -11.35
C PHE A 62 8.25 1.04 -10.45
N LEU A 63 8.20 -0.22 -10.84
CA LEU A 63 7.44 -1.27 -10.16
C LEU A 63 8.39 -2.34 -9.63
N LEU A 64 8.45 -2.51 -8.31
CA LEU A 64 9.19 -3.62 -7.72
C LEU A 64 8.44 -4.93 -7.96
N ILE A 65 9.02 -5.81 -8.78
CA ILE A 65 8.42 -7.09 -9.19
C ILE A 65 9.36 -8.24 -8.81
N ARG A 66 8.84 -9.15 -8.00
CA ARG A 66 9.50 -10.41 -7.64
C ARG A 66 9.60 -11.35 -8.83
N GLU A 67 10.71 -12.04 -9.01
CA GLU A 67 10.73 -13.18 -9.91
C GLU A 67 9.87 -14.33 -9.36
N LYS A 68 9.26 -15.10 -10.25
CA LYS A 68 8.63 -16.38 -9.91
C LYS A 68 9.26 -17.46 -10.78
N LYS A 69 9.41 -18.67 -10.24
CA LYS A 69 10.08 -19.83 -10.89
C LYS A 69 9.63 -20.14 -12.33
N GLN A 70 8.51 -19.59 -12.80
CA GLN A 70 7.92 -19.87 -14.11
C GLN A 70 7.66 -18.62 -14.96
N LYS A 71 7.95 -17.40 -14.46
CA LYS A 71 7.65 -16.16 -15.17
C LYS A 71 8.69 -15.09 -14.89
N THR A 72 9.23 -14.52 -15.96
CA THR A 72 10.08 -13.33 -15.95
C THR A 72 9.29 -12.10 -15.48
N ILE A 73 9.98 -11.07 -14.99
CA ILE A 73 9.33 -9.80 -14.61
C ILE A 73 8.62 -9.14 -15.80
N MET A 74 9.13 -9.34 -17.03
CA MET A 74 8.55 -8.81 -18.27
C MET A 74 7.24 -9.49 -18.64
N GLU A 75 7.14 -10.81 -18.47
CA GLU A 75 5.87 -11.53 -18.65
C GLU A 75 4.85 -11.07 -17.61
N ARG A 76 5.28 -10.92 -16.36
CA ARG A 76 4.40 -10.46 -15.27
C ARG A 76 3.84 -9.06 -15.50
N ILE A 77 4.65 -8.12 -15.99
CA ILE A 77 4.15 -6.78 -16.29
C ILE A 77 3.21 -6.78 -17.50
N ASN A 78 3.49 -7.59 -18.53
CA ASN A 78 2.61 -7.74 -19.69
C ASN A 78 1.26 -8.33 -19.30
N GLU A 79 1.22 -9.32 -18.40
CA GLU A 79 -0.03 -9.85 -17.84
C GLU A 79 -0.85 -8.76 -17.15
N ILE A 80 -0.21 -7.89 -16.38
CA ILE A 80 -0.89 -6.77 -15.71
C ILE A 80 -1.44 -5.80 -16.77
N LYS A 81 -0.61 -5.41 -17.75
CA LYS A 81 -1.03 -4.52 -18.84
C LYS A 81 -2.25 -5.10 -19.56
N ASN A 82 -2.34 -6.41 -19.75
CA ASN A 82 -3.45 -7.08 -20.46
C ASN A 82 -4.73 -7.29 -19.61
N LEU A 83 -4.75 -6.89 -18.34
CA LEU A 83 -5.97 -6.99 -17.54
C LEU A 83 -7.05 -6.03 -18.06
N PRO A 84 -8.34 -6.39 -17.93
CA PRO A 84 -9.46 -5.51 -18.29
C PRO A 84 -9.40 -4.14 -17.61
N LEU A 85 -8.79 -4.07 -16.43
CA LEU A 85 -8.53 -2.82 -15.70
C LEU A 85 -7.86 -1.75 -16.58
N PHE A 86 -6.99 -2.17 -17.50
CA PHE A 86 -6.20 -1.28 -18.36
C PHE A 86 -6.80 -1.13 -19.77
N ASP A 87 -7.98 -1.72 -20.08
CA ASP A 87 -8.58 -1.66 -21.41
C ASP A 87 -8.80 -0.22 -21.88
N LYS A 88 -9.27 0.65 -20.98
CA LYS A 88 -9.46 2.07 -21.30
C LYS A 88 -8.16 2.74 -21.73
N LEU A 89 -7.09 2.57 -20.94
CA LEU A 89 -5.76 3.10 -21.27
C LEU A 89 -5.25 2.51 -22.60
N ARG A 90 -5.41 1.21 -22.81
CA ARG A 90 -4.98 0.53 -24.03
C ARG A 90 -5.68 1.05 -25.28
N ASN A 91 -6.97 1.39 -25.17
CA ASN A 91 -7.79 1.84 -26.28
C ASN A 91 -7.63 3.35 -26.56
N GLU A 92 -7.42 4.16 -25.51
CA GLU A 92 -7.37 5.62 -25.63
C GLU A 92 -5.94 6.18 -25.71
N GLN A 93 -4.99 5.61 -24.97
CA GLN A 93 -3.63 6.14 -24.77
C GLN A 93 -2.63 5.02 -24.42
N SER A 94 -2.40 4.10 -25.37
CA SER A 94 -1.59 2.90 -25.13
C SER A 94 -0.14 3.19 -24.76
N GLU A 95 0.40 4.32 -25.23
CA GLU A 95 1.76 4.80 -24.94
C GLU A 95 2.00 5.07 -23.45
N LEU A 96 0.94 5.32 -22.66
CA LEU A 96 1.08 5.51 -21.22
C LEU A 96 1.48 4.22 -20.51
N LEU A 97 1.19 3.05 -21.07
CA LEU A 97 1.61 1.76 -20.50
C LEU A 97 3.13 1.58 -20.57
N ASP A 98 3.83 2.27 -21.46
CA ASP A 98 5.30 2.20 -21.58
C ASP A 98 6.01 2.89 -20.43
N LYS A 99 5.30 3.75 -19.68
CA LYS A 99 5.78 4.38 -18.44
C LYS A 99 5.87 3.40 -17.27
N MET A 100 5.29 2.20 -17.39
CA MET A 100 5.41 1.16 -16.38
C MET A 100 6.75 0.44 -16.54
N ILE A 101 7.70 0.74 -15.67
CA ILE A 101 9.07 0.21 -15.72
C ILE A 101 9.22 -0.89 -14.66
N PRO A 102 9.37 -2.16 -15.03
CA PRO A 102 9.58 -3.23 -14.07
C PRO A 102 11.01 -3.17 -13.52
N ILE A 103 11.14 -3.26 -12.20
CA ILE A 103 12.40 -3.38 -11.47
C ILE A 103 12.39 -4.73 -10.75
N GLN A 104 13.44 -5.52 -10.94
CA GLN A 104 13.58 -6.79 -10.27
C GLN A 104 13.89 -6.56 -8.79
N GLY A 105 13.14 -7.23 -7.91
CA GLY A 105 13.45 -7.22 -6.49
C GLY A 105 12.33 -7.78 -5.61
N ASP A 106 12.63 -7.90 -4.33
CA ASP A 106 11.77 -8.47 -3.31
C ASP A 106 11.95 -7.70 -2.01
N VAL A 107 10.85 -7.19 -1.45
CA VAL A 107 10.87 -6.46 -0.17
C VAL A 107 11.39 -7.29 0.99
N SER A 108 11.32 -8.62 0.90
CA SER A 108 11.89 -9.51 1.90
C SER A 108 13.41 -9.62 1.80
N LEU A 109 14.07 -9.15 0.73
CA LEU A 109 15.52 -9.20 0.61
C LEU A 109 16.18 -7.92 1.15
N LEU A 110 17.43 -8.04 1.59
CA LEU A 110 18.26 -6.89 1.93
C LEU A 110 18.39 -5.95 0.73
N ALA A 111 18.38 -4.63 0.98
CA ALA A 111 18.37 -3.62 -0.07
C ALA A 111 17.27 -3.83 -1.14
N LEU A 112 16.16 -4.49 -0.76
CA LEU A 112 15.05 -4.87 -1.64
C LEU A 112 15.46 -5.81 -2.80
N GLY A 113 16.67 -6.38 -2.77
CA GLY A 113 17.24 -7.15 -3.87
C GLY A 113 17.58 -6.31 -5.11
N LEU A 114 17.72 -4.99 -4.97
CA LEU A 114 18.03 -4.09 -6.07
C LEU A 114 19.51 -4.18 -6.48
N SER A 115 19.76 -4.08 -7.79
CA SER A 115 21.10 -3.87 -8.32
C SER A 115 21.51 -2.40 -8.19
N GLN A 116 22.82 -2.10 -8.26
CA GLN A 116 23.28 -0.70 -8.26
C GLN A 116 22.73 0.07 -9.47
N ASP A 117 22.67 -0.57 -10.64
CA ASP A 117 22.11 0.02 -11.86
C ASP A 117 20.63 0.42 -11.69
N ASP A 118 19.84 -0.40 -10.98
CA ASP A 118 18.44 -0.07 -10.67
C ASP A 118 18.32 1.09 -9.70
N ILE A 119 19.20 1.16 -8.68
CA ILE A 119 19.25 2.28 -7.73
C ILE A 119 19.57 3.58 -8.47
N ASP A 120 20.58 3.56 -9.35
CA ASP A 120 21.00 4.73 -10.13
C ASP A 120 19.89 5.16 -11.11
N ARG A 121 19.20 4.19 -11.73
CA ARG A 121 18.06 4.46 -12.61
C ARG A 121 16.89 5.11 -11.87
N MET A 122 16.70 4.79 -10.59
CA MET A 122 15.64 5.34 -9.75
C MET A 122 16.09 6.58 -8.94
N TYR A 123 17.27 7.13 -9.18
CA TYR A 123 17.83 8.24 -8.39
C TYR A 123 16.91 9.47 -8.30
N ASN A 124 16.12 9.75 -9.34
CA ASN A 124 15.20 10.88 -9.40
C ASN A 124 13.77 10.57 -8.93
N VAL A 125 13.53 9.39 -8.36
CA VAL A 125 12.22 9.03 -7.78
C VAL A 125 11.83 10.06 -6.73
N SER A 126 10.65 10.64 -6.92
CA SER A 126 10.13 11.72 -6.08
C SER A 126 8.98 11.27 -5.19
N VAL A 127 8.24 10.23 -5.59
CA VAL A 127 7.10 9.70 -4.82
C VAL A 127 7.24 8.20 -4.69
N ILE A 128 7.17 7.69 -3.46
CA ILE A 128 7.14 6.26 -3.15
C ILE A 128 5.77 5.88 -2.59
N PHE A 129 5.17 4.85 -3.16
CA PHE A 129 4.02 4.13 -2.57
C PHE A 129 4.46 2.73 -2.12
N HIS A 130 4.60 2.56 -0.80
CA HIS A 130 4.86 1.27 -0.18
C HIS A 130 3.55 0.53 0.10
N VAL A 131 3.08 -0.23 -0.89
CA VAL A 131 1.84 -1.01 -0.81
C VAL A 131 2.12 -2.50 -0.59
N ALA A 132 3.37 -2.95 -0.82
CA ALA A 132 3.75 -4.35 -0.62
C ALA A 132 3.50 -4.80 0.82
N ALA A 133 2.68 -5.82 0.95
CA ALA A 133 2.51 -6.59 2.16
C ALA A 133 2.03 -8.00 1.81
N SER A 134 2.29 -8.97 2.68
CA SER A 134 1.50 -10.18 2.65
C SER A 134 0.16 -9.90 3.31
N VAL A 135 -0.93 -10.20 2.62
CA VAL A 135 -2.31 -10.09 3.14
C VAL A 135 -2.86 -11.46 3.55
N ARG A 136 -1.98 -12.46 3.66
CA ARG A 136 -2.31 -13.78 4.19
C ARG A 136 -2.22 -13.72 5.70
N PHE A 137 -3.29 -14.12 6.38
CA PHE A 137 -3.39 -14.06 7.83
C PHE A 137 -2.74 -15.27 8.52
N ASP A 138 -2.37 -16.29 7.73
CA ASP A 138 -1.79 -17.56 8.14
C ASP A 138 -0.33 -17.72 7.70
N ASP A 139 0.31 -16.66 7.20
CA ASP A 139 1.74 -16.70 6.91
C ASP A 139 2.55 -16.95 8.19
N PRO A 140 3.60 -17.79 8.13
CA PRO A 140 4.52 -18.00 9.25
C PRO A 140 5.06 -16.66 9.77
N LEU A 141 5.19 -16.54 11.09
CA LEU A 141 5.53 -15.27 11.72
C LEU A 141 6.89 -14.75 11.23
N LYS A 142 7.87 -15.64 11.04
CA LYS A 142 9.17 -15.31 10.45
C LYS A 142 9.00 -14.62 9.10
N THR A 143 8.30 -15.26 8.18
CA THR A 143 8.06 -14.74 6.83
C THR A 143 7.36 -13.39 6.86
N ALA A 144 6.33 -13.24 7.70
CA ALA A 144 5.60 -11.99 7.86
C ALA A 144 6.49 -10.84 8.38
N ILE A 145 7.34 -11.09 9.40
CA ILE A 145 8.27 -10.07 9.93
C ILE A 145 9.27 -9.64 8.86
N LEU A 146 9.88 -10.59 8.15
CA LEU A 146 10.89 -10.28 7.13
C LEU A 146 10.29 -9.48 5.96
N LEU A 147 9.06 -9.80 5.56
CA LEU A 147 8.40 -9.15 4.43
C LEU A 147 7.83 -7.77 4.82
N ASN A 148 7.05 -7.69 5.91
CA ASN A 148 6.32 -6.48 6.27
C ASN A 148 7.14 -5.52 7.13
N THR A 149 7.98 -6.02 8.05
CA THR A 149 8.70 -5.16 9.02
C THR A 149 10.12 -4.87 8.54
N ARG A 150 10.93 -5.90 8.26
CA ARG A 150 12.28 -5.69 7.71
C ARG A 150 12.22 -5.06 6.32
N GLY A 151 11.29 -5.50 5.47
CA GLY A 151 11.12 -4.88 4.15
C GLY A 151 10.83 -3.39 4.19
N THR A 152 10.06 -2.91 5.19
CA THR A 152 9.90 -1.46 5.41
C THR A 152 11.21 -0.79 5.85
N CYS A 153 12.05 -1.46 6.64
CA CYS A 153 13.39 -0.94 6.98
C CYS A 153 14.27 -0.79 5.74
N GLU A 154 14.32 -1.80 4.88
CA GLU A 154 15.09 -1.77 3.63
C GLU A 154 14.59 -0.67 2.69
N LEU A 155 13.27 -0.52 2.59
CA LEU A 155 12.68 0.56 1.78
C LEU A 155 13.05 1.94 2.32
N ILE A 156 13.03 2.15 3.63
CA ILE A 156 13.44 3.43 4.22
C ILE A 156 14.92 3.71 3.96
N ARG A 157 15.78 2.69 3.99
CA ARG A 157 17.21 2.85 3.64
C ARG A 157 17.38 3.25 2.18
N PHE A 158 16.60 2.68 1.27
CA PHE A 158 16.57 3.11 -0.13
C PHE A 158 16.05 4.55 -0.27
N ALA A 159 14.93 4.87 0.38
CA ALA A 159 14.32 6.20 0.31
C ALA A 159 15.25 7.34 0.76
N LYS A 160 16.11 7.09 1.76
CA LYS A 160 17.11 8.07 2.24
C LYS A 160 18.20 8.41 1.21
N GLN A 161 18.36 7.60 0.17
CA GLN A 161 19.34 7.83 -0.89
C GLN A 161 18.78 8.69 -2.03
N LEU A 162 17.47 8.99 -2.01
CA LEU A 162 16.79 9.70 -3.09
C LEU A 162 16.74 11.21 -2.81
N PRO A 163 17.51 12.04 -3.52
CA PRO A 163 17.55 13.48 -3.28
C PRO A 163 16.25 14.21 -3.69
N ALA A 164 15.48 13.64 -4.62
CA ALA A 164 14.26 14.25 -5.15
C ALA A 164 13.00 13.81 -4.37
N LEU A 165 13.14 13.02 -3.31
CA LEU A 165 12.01 12.44 -2.59
C LEU A 165 11.16 13.52 -1.91
N ARG A 166 9.91 13.62 -2.32
CA ARG A 166 8.89 14.51 -1.75
C ARG A 166 7.83 13.78 -0.95
N VAL A 167 7.64 12.48 -1.18
CA VAL A 167 6.62 11.68 -0.49
C VAL A 167 7.07 10.23 -0.34
N LEU A 168 6.96 9.70 0.88
CA LEU A 168 7.03 8.26 1.17
C LEU A 168 5.74 7.81 1.86
N MET A 169 4.83 7.19 1.12
CA MET A 169 3.60 6.65 1.70
C MET A 169 3.77 5.19 2.10
N HIS A 170 3.54 4.85 3.36
CA HIS A 170 3.42 3.48 3.85
C HIS A 170 1.95 3.12 4.05
N VAL A 171 1.48 2.08 3.35
CA VAL A 171 0.12 1.56 3.52
C VAL A 171 0.12 0.53 4.66
N SER A 172 -0.55 0.88 5.76
CA SER A 172 -0.81 0.03 6.90
C SER A 172 -2.26 -0.48 6.88
N SER A 173 -2.94 -0.56 8.02
CA SER A 173 -4.34 -0.93 8.14
C SER A 173 -4.96 -0.37 9.42
N THR A 174 -6.26 -0.04 9.41
CA THR A 174 -7.00 0.33 10.63
C THR A 174 -6.96 -0.79 11.68
N TYR A 175 -6.87 -2.05 11.24
CA TYR A 175 -6.80 -3.23 12.10
C TYR A 175 -5.44 -3.45 12.77
N SER A 176 -4.44 -2.58 12.53
CA SER A 176 -3.13 -2.67 13.18
C SER A 176 -3.19 -2.42 14.69
N ASN A 177 -4.32 -1.90 15.20
CA ASN A 177 -4.57 -1.63 16.61
C ASN A 177 -5.90 -2.28 17.07
N PRO A 178 -5.98 -3.62 17.15
CA PRO A 178 -7.26 -4.33 17.29
C PRO A 178 -7.88 -4.27 18.70
N ASP A 179 -7.18 -3.73 19.69
CA ASP A 179 -7.69 -3.46 21.04
C ASP A 179 -8.56 -2.19 21.13
N ARG A 180 -8.78 -1.50 20.00
CA ARG A 180 -9.49 -0.22 19.94
C ARG A 180 -10.62 -0.26 18.95
N TYR A 181 -11.75 0.32 19.34
CA TYR A 181 -12.92 0.49 18.47
C TYR A 181 -12.82 1.72 17.56
N VAL A 182 -12.18 2.78 18.03
CA VAL A 182 -11.97 4.03 17.29
C VAL A 182 -10.46 4.25 17.14
N ILE A 183 -10.04 4.40 15.88
CA ILE A 183 -8.65 4.62 15.50
C ILE A 183 -8.50 6.07 15.03
N GLU A 184 -7.84 6.88 15.84
CA GLU A 184 -7.46 8.25 15.53
C GLU A 184 -6.20 8.29 14.64
N GLU A 185 -5.96 9.44 14.01
CA GLU A 185 -4.78 9.70 13.17
C GLU A 185 -3.52 9.99 14.02
N GLU A 186 -3.20 9.09 14.94
CA GLU A 186 -2.04 9.17 15.82
C GLU A 186 -1.22 7.87 15.82
N MET A 187 -0.05 7.93 16.45
CA MET A 187 0.79 6.76 16.70
C MET A 187 0.44 6.17 18.07
N TYR A 188 0.08 4.89 18.07
CA TYR A 188 -0.21 4.14 19.27
C TYR A 188 1.05 3.53 19.88
N PRO A 189 1.04 3.15 21.17
CA PRO A 189 2.14 2.42 21.79
C PRO A 189 2.42 1.09 21.07
N ALA A 190 3.69 0.73 20.94
CA ALA A 190 4.11 -0.51 20.30
C ALA A 190 3.74 -1.74 21.14
N TYR A 191 3.17 -2.77 20.51
CA TYR A 191 2.94 -4.06 21.18
C TYR A 191 4.23 -4.87 21.38
N ALA A 192 5.24 -4.65 20.53
CA ALA A 192 6.56 -5.26 20.65
C ALA A 192 7.62 -4.36 20.00
N ASN A 193 8.89 -4.57 20.37
CA ASN A 193 10.00 -3.87 19.76
C ASN A 193 10.29 -4.46 18.37
N TRP A 194 10.20 -3.62 17.33
CA TRP A 194 10.39 -4.06 15.94
C TRP A 194 11.82 -4.53 15.63
N ARG A 195 12.85 -3.99 16.32
CA ARG A 195 14.25 -4.43 16.14
C ARG A 195 14.46 -5.83 16.71
N ASP A 196 13.85 -6.09 17.86
CA ASP A 196 13.88 -7.42 18.48
C ASP A 196 13.14 -8.43 17.62
N ALA A 197 11.98 -8.06 17.07
CA ALA A 197 11.23 -8.91 16.14
C ALA A 197 12.07 -9.30 14.91
N ILE A 198 12.75 -8.33 14.28
CA ILE A 198 13.65 -8.60 13.15
C ILE A 198 14.81 -9.51 13.58
N ARG A 199 15.48 -9.19 14.69
CA ARG A 199 16.60 -10.00 15.20
C ARG A 199 16.17 -11.44 15.44
N ILE A 200 15.01 -11.66 16.05
CA ILE A 200 14.43 -12.98 16.28
C ILE A 200 14.20 -13.70 14.95
N ALA A 201 13.55 -13.04 13.98
CA ALA A 201 13.25 -13.62 12.66
C ALA A 201 14.51 -13.99 11.86
N GLU A 202 15.61 -13.26 12.04
CA GLU A 202 16.89 -13.53 11.38
C GLU A 202 17.71 -14.60 12.09
N THR A 203 17.57 -14.74 13.40
CA THR A 203 18.39 -15.66 14.21
C THR A 203 17.83 -17.08 14.24
N PHE A 204 16.52 -17.22 14.42
CA PHE A 204 15.89 -18.53 14.66
C PHE A 204 15.26 -19.08 13.38
N ASP A 205 15.18 -20.41 13.28
CA ASP A 205 14.45 -21.07 12.21
C ASP A 205 12.92 -20.88 12.37
N GLU A 206 12.18 -21.14 11.29
CA GLU A 206 10.74 -20.93 11.24
C GLU A 206 9.98 -21.79 12.27
N GLN A 207 10.38 -23.06 12.45
CA GLN A 207 9.70 -23.97 13.38
C GLN A 207 9.85 -23.48 14.83
N THR A 208 11.06 -23.05 15.20
CA THR A 208 11.30 -22.47 16.52
C THR A 208 10.43 -21.22 16.75
N ILE A 209 10.31 -20.34 15.75
CA ILE A 209 9.50 -19.12 15.84
C ILE A 209 8.01 -19.44 15.99
N ASP A 210 7.50 -20.37 15.19
CA ASP A 210 6.09 -20.72 15.21
C ASP A 210 5.63 -21.28 16.57
N VAL A 211 6.53 -21.96 17.30
CA VAL A 211 6.24 -22.46 18.66
C VAL A 211 5.94 -21.32 19.65
N PHE A 212 6.68 -20.21 19.62
CA PHE A 212 6.47 -19.11 20.56
C PHE A 212 5.67 -17.93 19.98
N ALA A 213 5.37 -17.95 18.67
CA ALA A 213 4.64 -16.91 17.97
C ALA A 213 3.33 -16.48 18.68
N PRO A 214 2.47 -17.39 19.17
CA PRO A 214 1.26 -17.00 19.89
C PRO A 214 1.55 -16.19 21.16
N LYS A 215 2.61 -16.53 21.89
CA LYS A 215 3.02 -15.82 23.10
C LYS A 215 3.64 -14.46 22.79
N TYR A 216 4.39 -14.37 21.69
CA TYR A 216 5.05 -13.12 21.29
C TYR A 216 4.09 -12.09 20.71
N MET A 217 3.09 -12.53 19.93
CA MET A 217 2.03 -11.66 19.41
C MET A 217 0.98 -11.27 20.46
N GLY A 218 0.88 -12.05 21.55
CA GLY A 218 -0.06 -11.79 22.63
C GLY A 218 -1.51 -11.95 22.16
N PHE A 219 -2.30 -10.89 22.29
CA PHE A 219 -3.73 -10.90 21.96
C PHE A 219 -4.01 -10.59 20.48
N LEU A 220 -2.99 -10.24 19.69
CA LEU A 220 -3.18 -9.82 18.31
C LEU A 220 -3.67 -11.01 17.46
N PRO A 221 -4.67 -10.81 16.59
CA PRO A 221 -5.46 -11.91 16.02
C PRO A 221 -4.70 -12.71 14.95
N ASN A 222 -3.67 -12.15 14.34
CA ASN A 222 -2.89 -12.78 13.28
C ASN A 222 -1.54 -12.08 13.03
N THR A 223 -0.68 -12.73 12.25
CA THR A 223 0.66 -12.24 11.90
C THR A 223 0.63 -10.96 11.05
N TYR A 224 -0.41 -10.77 10.23
CA TYR A 224 -0.60 -9.55 9.43
C TYR A 224 -0.75 -8.31 10.31
N VAL A 225 -1.70 -8.32 11.25
CA VAL A 225 -1.95 -7.22 12.17
C VAL A 225 -0.70 -6.89 12.98
N PHE A 226 -0.05 -7.92 13.53
CA PHE A 226 1.17 -7.74 14.30
C PHE A 226 2.28 -7.06 13.49
N THR A 227 2.58 -7.58 12.29
CA THR A 227 3.70 -7.08 11.49
C THR A 227 3.43 -5.73 10.85
N LYS A 228 2.16 -5.39 10.59
CA LYS A 228 1.76 -4.02 10.21
C LYS A 228 1.99 -3.04 11.34
N SER A 229 1.55 -3.35 12.56
CA SER A 229 1.84 -2.53 13.74
C SER A 229 3.35 -2.29 13.90
N LEU A 230 4.17 -3.34 13.81
CA LEU A 230 5.63 -3.19 13.86
C LEU A 230 6.17 -2.27 12.75
N ALA A 231 5.66 -2.40 11.52
CA ALA A 231 6.07 -1.55 10.40
C ALA A 231 5.70 -0.08 10.62
N GLU A 232 4.56 0.23 11.26
CA GLU A 232 4.19 1.60 11.61
C GLU A 232 5.26 2.27 12.49
N HIS A 233 5.82 1.52 13.45
CA HIS A 233 6.89 2.02 14.31
C HIS A 233 8.20 2.25 13.57
N VAL A 234 8.52 1.41 12.58
CA VAL A 234 9.67 1.61 11.69
C VAL A 234 9.55 2.94 10.95
N VAL A 235 8.40 3.23 10.34
CA VAL A 235 8.19 4.52 9.64
C VAL A 235 8.15 5.70 10.61
N ASN A 236 7.50 5.57 11.76
CA ASN A 236 7.38 6.65 12.75
C ASN A 236 8.75 7.12 13.28
N GLU A 237 9.72 6.22 13.49
CA GLU A 237 11.07 6.58 13.91
C GLU A 237 11.85 7.39 12.85
N HIS A 238 11.36 7.44 11.62
CA HIS A 238 12.00 8.15 10.51
C HIS A 238 11.19 9.36 10.00
N LYS A 239 10.07 9.69 10.66
CA LYS A 239 9.17 10.78 10.25
C LYS A 239 9.84 12.16 10.19
N ASP A 240 10.83 12.41 11.05
CA ASP A 240 11.53 13.70 11.12
C ASP A 240 12.62 13.83 10.05
N ARG A 241 12.90 12.76 9.29
CA ARG A 241 13.97 12.73 8.27
C ARG A 241 13.46 12.48 6.86
N LEU A 242 12.21 12.05 6.71
CA LEU A 242 11.61 11.67 5.44
C LEU A 242 10.17 12.21 5.37
N PRO A 243 9.67 12.59 4.19
CA PRO A 243 8.32 13.10 4.03
C PRO A 243 7.29 11.95 4.05
N ILE A 244 7.10 11.35 5.22
CA ILE A 244 6.32 10.12 5.40
C ILE A 244 4.82 10.41 5.53
N ILE A 245 4.02 9.53 4.93
CA ILE A 245 2.58 9.39 5.17
C ILE A 245 2.32 7.97 5.65
N LEU A 246 1.65 7.82 6.79
CA LEU A 246 1.11 6.53 7.23
C LEU A 246 -0.38 6.47 6.83
N PHE A 247 -0.72 5.59 5.90
CA PHE A 247 -2.08 5.45 5.38
C PHE A 247 -2.71 4.14 5.88
N ARG A 248 -3.79 4.23 6.68
CA ARG A 248 -4.49 3.08 7.28
C ARG A 248 -5.85 2.86 6.59
N PRO A 249 -5.94 2.08 5.50
CA PRO A 249 -7.22 1.68 4.95
C PRO A 249 -7.91 0.64 5.84
N SER A 250 -9.24 0.60 5.76
CA SER A 250 -10.04 -0.52 6.27
C SER A 250 -10.05 -1.70 5.28
N ILE A 251 -11.00 -2.63 5.39
CA ILE A 251 -11.12 -3.78 4.49
C ILE A 251 -11.45 -3.27 3.09
N VAL A 252 -10.46 -3.37 2.20
CA VAL A 252 -10.59 -2.90 0.83
C VAL A 252 -11.36 -3.90 -0.01
N ILE A 253 -12.46 -3.45 -0.63
CA ILE A 253 -13.30 -4.26 -1.51
C ILE A 253 -13.26 -3.74 -2.96
N SER A 254 -14.11 -4.30 -3.82
CA SER A 254 -14.22 -3.92 -5.23
C SER A 254 -14.41 -2.41 -5.44
N SER A 255 -14.06 -1.94 -6.62
CA SER A 255 -14.24 -0.53 -6.99
C SER A 255 -15.71 -0.16 -6.99
N MET A 256 -16.03 1.02 -6.46
CA MET A 256 -17.38 1.55 -6.47
C MET A 256 -17.73 2.10 -7.87
N LYS A 257 -16.79 2.82 -8.51
CA LYS A 257 -17.05 3.48 -9.78
C LYS A 257 -15.90 3.42 -10.79
N ASP A 258 -14.67 3.68 -10.35
CA ASP A 258 -13.55 3.97 -11.26
C ASP A 258 -12.44 2.89 -11.16
N PRO A 259 -11.78 2.48 -12.24
CA PRO A 259 -12.13 2.74 -13.65
C PRO A 259 -13.31 1.88 -14.15
N ILE A 260 -13.59 0.77 -13.49
CA ILE A 260 -14.66 -0.17 -13.84
C ILE A 260 -15.44 -0.47 -12.56
N PRO A 261 -16.76 -0.23 -12.47
CA PRO A 261 -17.55 -0.58 -11.28
C PRO A 261 -17.51 -2.08 -10.98
N GLY A 262 -17.34 -2.44 -9.70
CA GLY A 262 -17.29 -3.83 -9.25
C GLY A 262 -16.01 -4.59 -9.59
N TRP A 263 -14.99 -3.91 -10.12
CA TRP A 263 -13.73 -4.55 -10.49
C TRP A 263 -12.97 -5.05 -9.26
N MET A 264 -12.45 -6.27 -9.40
CA MET A 264 -11.69 -7.01 -8.40
C MET A 264 -10.84 -8.07 -9.11
N ASP A 265 -9.73 -8.47 -8.51
CA ASP A 265 -8.83 -9.49 -9.08
C ASP A 265 -8.46 -10.62 -8.09
N ASN A 266 -9.12 -10.66 -6.94
CA ASN A 266 -8.89 -11.64 -5.88
C ASN A 266 -10.18 -11.87 -5.07
N PHE A 267 -10.31 -13.03 -4.43
CA PHE A 267 -11.47 -13.38 -3.60
C PHE A 267 -11.19 -13.22 -2.10
N ASN A 268 -10.29 -12.31 -1.71
CA ASN A 268 -9.87 -12.20 -0.32
C ASN A 268 -10.99 -11.63 0.57
N GLY A 269 -10.99 -12.06 1.84
CA GLY A 269 -11.87 -11.55 2.89
C GLY A 269 -13.36 -11.67 2.55
N PRO A 270 -14.15 -10.60 2.68
CA PRO A 270 -15.61 -10.66 2.54
C PRO A 270 -16.05 -11.05 1.13
N VAL A 271 -15.21 -10.85 0.11
CA VAL A 271 -15.64 -11.06 -1.26
C VAL A 271 -15.81 -12.53 -1.61
N GLY A 272 -14.94 -13.41 -1.11
CA GLY A 272 -15.11 -14.86 -1.28
C GLY A 272 -16.43 -15.36 -0.69
N LEU A 273 -16.82 -14.83 0.47
CA LEU A 273 -18.10 -15.12 1.09
C LEU A 273 -19.26 -14.61 0.23
N LEU A 274 -19.22 -13.35 -0.21
CA LEU A 274 -20.28 -12.75 -1.04
C LEU A 274 -20.49 -13.52 -2.35
N VAL A 275 -19.41 -13.96 -2.99
CA VAL A 275 -19.50 -14.81 -4.20
C VAL A 275 -20.11 -16.16 -3.87
N GLY A 276 -19.68 -16.81 -2.77
CA GLY A 276 -20.26 -18.07 -2.29
C GLY A 276 -21.76 -17.97 -2.02
N CYS A 277 -22.22 -16.83 -1.49
CA CYS A 277 -23.64 -16.52 -1.33
C CYS A 277 -24.34 -16.32 -2.68
N GLY A 278 -23.73 -15.53 -3.59
CA GLY A 278 -24.29 -15.23 -4.90
C GLY A 278 -24.52 -16.47 -5.78
N ILE A 279 -23.67 -17.49 -5.67
CA ILE A 279 -23.82 -18.77 -6.38
C ILE A 279 -24.65 -19.82 -5.62
N GLY A 280 -25.13 -19.50 -4.41
CA GLY A 280 -26.01 -20.36 -3.62
C GLY A 280 -25.31 -21.47 -2.81
N ILE A 281 -23.98 -21.48 -2.72
CA ILE A 281 -23.22 -22.44 -1.90
C ILE A 281 -23.34 -22.07 -0.42
N CYS A 282 -23.17 -20.80 -0.07
CA CYS A 282 -23.35 -20.30 1.29
C CYS A 282 -24.74 -19.68 1.42
N ARG A 283 -25.62 -20.25 2.25
CA ARG A 283 -26.98 -19.71 2.45
C ARG A 283 -27.16 -18.99 3.78
N THR A 284 -26.29 -19.28 4.75
CA THR A 284 -26.35 -18.71 6.09
C THR A 284 -24.92 -18.42 6.55
N MET A 285 -24.75 -17.31 7.26
CA MET A 285 -23.50 -16.95 7.92
C MET A 285 -23.78 -16.80 9.41
N TYR A 286 -22.89 -17.34 10.24
CA TYR A 286 -22.92 -17.12 11.67
C TYR A 286 -22.25 -15.77 11.99
N CYS A 287 -23.06 -14.75 12.21
CA CYS A 287 -22.62 -13.40 12.59
C CYS A 287 -23.68 -12.71 13.46
N ASP A 288 -23.27 -11.69 14.21
CA ASP A 288 -24.22 -10.77 14.82
C ASP A 288 -24.84 -9.89 13.71
N PRO A 289 -26.18 -9.91 13.51
CA PRO A 289 -26.83 -9.10 12.48
C PRO A 289 -26.71 -7.58 12.73
N ASN A 290 -26.31 -7.16 13.93
CA ASN A 290 -26.12 -5.75 14.28
C ASN A 290 -24.69 -5.26 14.03
N ASN A 291 -23.77 -6.14 13.62
CA ASN A 291 -22.41 -5.75 13.29
C ASN A 291 -22.38 -4.85 12.05
N ILE A 292 -21.68 -3.74 12.14
CA ILE A 292 -21.40 -2.87 11.01
C ILE A 292 -20.19 -3.43 10.27
N ALA A 293 -20.40 -3.81 9.01
CA ALA A 293 -19.31 -4.27 8.16
C ALA A 293 -18.52 -3.06 7.63
N ASP A 294 -17.30 -2.88 8.14
CA ASP A 294 -16.42 -1.79 7.74
C ASP A 294 -15.67 -2.15 6.46
N PHE A 295 -16.15 -1.63 5.33
CA PHE A 295 -15.57 -1.84 4.01
C PHE A 295 -15.26 -0.50 3.34
N THR A 296 -14.16 -0.45 2.60
CA THR A 296 -13.82 0.72 1.76
C THR A 296 -13.59 0.30 0.31
N PRO A 297 -14.22 0.95 -0.68
CA PRO A 297 -13.96 0.68 -2.08
C PRO A 297 -12.51 1.02 -2.48
N VAL A 298 -11.87 0.15 -3.26
CA VAL A 298 -10.47 0.35 -3.69
C VAL A 298 -10.24 1.68 -4.39
N ASP A 299 -11.18 2.14 -5.21
CA ASP A 299 -11.03 3.37 -5.98
C ASP A 299 -11.14 4.63 -5.11
N VAL A 300 -11.84 4.55 -3.98
CA VAL A 300 -11.84 5.60 -2.95
C VAL A 300 -10.51 5.63 -2.23
N CYS A 301 -10.00 4.46 -1.79
CA CYS A 301 -8.67 4.35 -1.18
C CYS A 301 -7.58 4.92 -2.07
N ILE A 302 -7.55 4.55 -3.36
CA ILE A 302 -6.53 5.03 -4.29
C ILE A 302 -6.62 6.54 -4.52
N LYS A 303 -7.83 7.11 -4.66
CA LYS A 303 -7.99 8.56 -4.76
C LYS A 303 -7.47 9.25 -3.50
N ALA A 304 -7.79 8.73 -2.31
CA ALA A 304 -7.29 9.26 -1.05
C ALA A 304 -5.75 9.20 -0.96
N MET A 305 -5.13 8.10 -1.38
CA MET A 305 -3.67 7.97 -1.44
C MET A 305 -3.03 9.01 -2.36
N ILE A 306 -3.59 9.23 -3.55
CA ILE A 306 -3.09 10.23 -4.51
C ILE A 306 -3.25 11.65 -3.94
N VAL A 307 -4.39 11.96 -3.33
CA VAL A 307 -4.66 13.27 -2.70
C VAL A 307 -3.72 13.51 -1.52
N ALA A 308 -3.49 12.50 -0.67
CA ALA A 308 -2.57 12.62 0.46
C ALA A 308 -1.12 12.82 0.00
N ALA A 309 -0.69 12.11 -1.05
CA ALA A 309 0.63 12.32 -1.65
C ALA A 309 0.78 13.73 -2.22
N TRP A 310 -0.21 14.23 -2.96
CA TRP A 310 -0.23 15.61 -3.45
C TRP A 310 -0.16 16.62 -2.31
N LYS A 311 -0.97 16.46 -1.26
CA LYS A 311 -1.01 17.36 -0.11
C LYS A 311 0.35 17.43 0.58
N ARG A 312 0.96 16.28 0.88
CA ARG A 312 2.28 16.23 1.53
C ARG A 312 3.38 16.78 0.64
N GLY A 313 3.38 16.42 -0.65
CA GLY A 313 4.44 16.81 -1.57
C GLY A 313 4.43 18.28 -1.97
N THR A 314 3.30 18.98 -1.77
CA THR A 314 3.13 20.43 -2.00
C THR A 314 3.28 21.27 -0.73
N GLU A 315 3.45 20.65 0.43
CA GLU A 315 3.84 21.36 1.65
C GLU A 315 5.32 21.78 1.58
N PRO A 316 5.69 22.94 2.16
CA PRO A 316 7.08 23.31 2.34
C PRO A 316 7.84 22.27 3.16
N ASP A 317 9.13 22.12 2.91
CA ASP A 317 9.98 21.26 3.74
C ASP A 317 10.01 21.83 5.17
N GLN A 318 9.68 21.00 6.15
CA GLN A 318 9.73 21.32 7.58
C GLN A 318 11.15 21.21 8.13
#